data_AF-D2X5Y5-F1
#
_entry.id   AF-D2X5Y5-F1
#
_cell.length_a   1.000
_cell.length_b   1.000
_cell.length_c   1.000
_cell.angle_alpha   90.00
_cell.angle_beta   90.00
_cell.angle_gamma   90.00
#
_symmetry.space_group_name_H-M   'P 1'
#
loop_
_entity.id
_entity.type
_entity.pdbx_description
1 polymer ?
#
loop_
_entity_poly.entity_id
_entity_poly.type
_entity_poly.pdbx_seq_one_letter_code
_entity_poly.pdbx_strand_id
1 'polypeptide(L)'
;DPAKIKHSSTVDDSDLVFHHTGESGNSTGPWAFWVERRSNGDVIFDTRPDNIPTYDQGINNVSGDSKRNSTAMPAHPLVFENQYLQLSSALPEDANIYGLGEYVGSFRRDPDETLQPFFTLDAGTPVDSNQYGYHPVYTEARQGADGKVNTHAVYLQNTAGMDVLLRRGL
;
A
#
# COMPACT_ATOMS: atom_id res chain seq x y z
N ASP A 1 24.72 2.30 -19.71
CA ASP A 1 24.84 1.27 -20.76
C ASP A 1 24.21 -0.01 -20.24
N PRO A 2 23.00 -0.35 -20.69
CA PRO A 2 22.33 -1.60 -20.30
C PRO A 2 23.21 -2.83 -20.51
N ALA A 3 24.13 -2.80 -21.49
CA ALA A 3 25.06 -3.90 -21.77
C ALA A 3 26.15 -4.10 -20.69
N LYS A 4 26.26 -3.19 -19.71
CA LYS A 4 27.24 -3.29 -18.60
C LYS A 4 26.62 -3.72 -17.27
N ILE A 5 25.30 -3.85 -17.19
CA ILE A 5 24.64 -4.27 -15.95
C ILE A 5 24.77 -5.79 -15.82
N LYS A 6 25.56 -6.25 -14.86
CA LYS A 6 25.62 -7.65 -14.46
C LYS A 6 24.59 -7.85 -13.35
N HIS A 7 23.71 -8.85 -13.51
CA HIS A 7 22.63 -9.20 -12.56
C HIS A 7 21.42 -8.25 -12.50
N SER A 8 21.08 -7.56 -13.60
CA SER A 8 19.77 -6.90 -13.73
C SER A 8 18.70 -7.87 -14.22
N SER A 9 17.47 -7.65 -13.77
CA SER A 9 16.28 -8.13 -14.47
C SER A 9 16.04 -7.25 -15.69
N THR A 10 15.83 -7.86 -16.85
CA THR A 10 15.43 -7.15 -18.08
C THR A 10 13.90 -7.07 -18.15
N VAL A 11 13.36 -6.28 -19.07
CA VAL A 11 11.91 -6.27 -19.33
C VAL A 11 11.41 -7.66 -19.77
N ASP A 12 12.23 -8.46 -20.44
CA ASP A 12 11.85 -9.77 -20.94
C ASP A 12 11.89 -10.85 -19.85
N ASP A 13 12.78 -10.69 -18.86
CA ASP A 13 12.98 -11.64 -17.76
C ASP A 13 12.20 -11.30 -16.48
N SER A 14 11.67 -10.07 -16.37
CA SER A 14 10.88 -9.63 -15.22
C SER A 14 9.47 -10.21 -15.26
N ASP A 15 9.04 -10.81 -14.16
CA ASP A 15 7.63 -11.14 -13.96
C ASP A 15 6.77 -9.90 -13.69
N LEU A 16 7.37 -8.78 -13.27
CA LEU A 16 6.64 -7.54 -13.02
C LEU A 16 6.55 -6.71 -14.30
N VAL A 17 5.32 -6.33 -14.65
CA VAL A 17 5.00 -5.43 -15.76
C VAL A 17 4.43 -4.15 -15.18
N PHE A 18 5.07 -3.02 -15.47
CA PHE A 18 4.59 -1.71 -15.08
C PHE A 18 3.73 -1.14 -16.20
N HIS A 19 2.59 -0.57 -15.83
CA HIS A 19 1.67 0.08 -16.74
C HIS A 19 1.31 1.46 -16.25
N HIS A 20 0.98 2.38 -17.17
CA HIS A 20 0.43 3.67 -16.81
C HIS A 20 -0.59 4.21 -17.80
N THR A 21 -1.46 5.10 -17.31
CA THR A 21 -2.32 5.92 -18.18
C THR A 21 -1.42 6.72 -19.14
N GLY A 22 -1.69 6.61 -20.44
CA GLY A 22 -0.90 7.26 -21.49
C GLY A 22 -0.19 6.30 -22.45
N GLU A 23 -0.08 5.01 -22.14
CA GLU A 23 0.50 4.00 -23.05
C GLU A 23 -0.25 3.89 -24.39
N SER A 24 -1.57 4.12 -24.37
CA SER A 24 -2.45 4.02 -25.55
C SER A 24 -2.72 5.37 -26.26
N GLY A 25 -2.12 6.47 -25.80
CA GLY A 25 -2.28 7.81 -26.40
C GLY A 25 -3.68 8.44 -26.26
N ASN A 26 -4.64 7.76 -25.64
CA ASN A 26 -6.01 8.23 -25.45
C ASN A 26 -6.49 7.94 -24.03
N SER A 27 -5.98 8.70 -23.04
CA SER A 27 -6.40 8.59 -21.65
C SER A 27 -7.33 9.74 -21.27
N THR A 28 -8.61 9.44 -21.06
CA THR A 28 -9.56 10.34 -20.40
C THR A 28 -9.56 10.04 -18.89
N GLY A 29 -8.97 10.90 -18.06
CA GLY A 29 -8.92 10.72 -16.61
C GLY A 29 -7.63 11.24 -15.96
N PRO A 30 -7.55 11.23 -14.61
CA PRO A 30 -6.32 11.53 -13.89
C PRO A 30 -5.24 10.48 -14.19
N TRP A 31 -3.97 10.85 -14.01
CA TRP A 31 -2.87 9.91 -14.19
C TRP A 31 -2.91 8.80 -13.15
N ALA A 32 -2.70 7.56 -13.58
CA ALA A 32 -2.59 6.38 -12.73
C ALA A 32 -1.58 5.39 -13.33
N PHE A 33 -1.02 4.54 -12.47
CA PHE A 33 -0.18 3.40 -12.81
C PHE A 33 -0.57 2.15 -12.04
N TRP A 34 -0.18 0.99 -12.57
CA TRP A 34 -0.34 -0.29 -11.88
C TRP A 34 0.82 -1.23 -12.20
N VAL A 35 1.02 -2.22 -11.34
CA VAL A 35 2.01 -3.29 -11.51
C VAL A 35 1.28 -4.62 -11.57
N GLU A 36 1.51 -5.35 -12.65
CA GLU A 36 0.91 -6.67 -12.91
C GLU A 36 2.01 -7.75 -12.91
N ARG A 37 1.66 -8.96 -12.48
CA ARG A 37 2.48 -10.15 -12.71
C ARG A 37 2.20 -10.75 -14.09
N ARG A 38 3.21 -10.84 -14.94
CA ARG A 38 3.13 -11.47 -16.27
C ARG A 38 2.70 -12.94 -16.18
N SER A 39 3.15 -13.65 -15.16
CA SER A 39 2.94 -15.08 -14.98
C SER A 39 1.47 -15.46 -14.79
N ASN A 40 0.65 -14.60 -14.19
CA ASN A 40 -0.73 -14.93 -13.84
C ASN A 40 -1.75 -13.79 -14.02
N GLY A 41 -1.33 -12.60 -14.41
CA GLY A 41 -2.19 -11.43 -14.61
C GLY A 41 -2.62 -10.73 -13.32
N ASP A 42 -2.09 -11.13 -12.15
CA ASP A 42 -2.44 -10.49 -10.88
C ASP A 42 -1.93 -9.05 -10.84
N VAL A 43 -2.84 -8.09 -10.61
CA VAL A 43 -2.44 -6.72 -10.29
C VAL A 43 -2.08 -6.63 -8.81
N ILE A 44 -0.84 -6.26 -8.51
CA ILE A 44 -0.26 -6.25 -7.17
C ILE A 44 -0.09 -4.85 -6.58
N PHE A 45 -0.16 -3.81 -7.41
CA PHE A 45 -0.23 -2.42 -6.97
C PHE A 45 -1.04 -1.65 -8.00
N ASP A 46 -2.11 -0.96 -7.60
CA ASP A 46 -3.07 -0.37 -8.53
C ASP A 46 -3.59 0.99 -8.07
N THR A 47 -3.17 2.05 -8.73
CA THR A 47 -3.57 3.43 -8.37
C THR A 47 -4.80 3.93 -9.13
N ARG A 48 -5.46 3.07 -9.93
CA ARG A 48 -6.66 3.46 -10.70
C ARG A 48 -7.82 3.74 -9.75
N PRO A 49 -8.37 4.97 -9.67
CA PRO A 49 -9.37 5.33 -8.66
C PRO A 49 -10.63 4.48 -8.70
N ASP A 50 -11.07 4.06 -9.89
CA ASP A 50 -12.27 3.23 -10.08
C ASP A 50 -12.17 1.84 -9.42
N ASN A 51 -10.94 1.39 -9.12
CA ASN A 51 -10.68 0.11 -8.47
C ASN A 51 -10.49 0.24 -6.95
N ILE A 52 -10.46 1.46 -6.40
CA ILE A 52 -10.21 1.69 -4.98
C ILE A 52 -11.53 2.03 -4.28
N PRO A 53 -12.00 1.20 -3.33
CA PRO A 53 -13.17 1.52 -2.52
C PRO A 53 -13.09 2.89 -1.85
N THR A 54 -14.22 3.58 -1.86
CA THR A 54 -14.41 4.82 -1.11
C THR A 54 -15.30 4.55 0.09
N TYR A 55 -15.07 5.31 1.16
CA TYR A 55 -15.76 5.14 2.43
C TYR A 55 -16.29 6.48 2.91
N ASP A 56 -17.57 6.52 3.29
CA ASP A 56 -18.17 7.71 3.89
C ASP A 56 -17.84 7.84 5.39
N GLN A 57 -17.46 6.72 6.02
CA GLN A 57 -17.10 6.65 7.43
C GLN A 57 -15.58 6.57 7.59
N GLY A 58 -15.05 7.34 8.54
CA GLY A 58 -13.66 7.26 8.94
C GLY A 58 -13.34 6.00 9.76
N ILE A 59 -12.04 5.75 9.91
CA ILE A 59 -11.48 4.69 10.78
C ILE A 59 -11.71 5.06 12.25
N ASN A 60 -12.57 4.33 12.95
CA ASN A 60 -13.01 4.53 14.32
C ASN A 60 -12.66 3.38 15.29
N ASN A 61 -12.24 2.21 14.80
CA ASN A 61 -11.79 1.10 15.65
C ASN A 61 -10.38 1.40 16.18
N VAL A 62 -10.32 1.89 17.43
CA VAL A 62 -9.09 2.27 18.13
C VAL A 62 -8.96 1.50 19.43
N SER A 63 -7.74 1.14 19.79
CA SER A 63 -7.41 0.77 21.16
C SER A 63 -7.73 1.94 22.10
N GLY A 64 -8.16 1.66 23.34
CA GLY A 64 -8.58 2.70 24.29
C GLY A 64 -7.49 3.72 24.64
N ASP A 65 -6.22 3.37 24.42
CA ASP A 65 -5.06 4.23 24.66
C ASP A 65 -4.71 5.14 23.46
N SER A 66 -5.35 4.92 22.30
CA SER A 66 -5.10 5.69 21.08
C SER A 66 -6.05 6.89 20.97
N LYS A 67 -5.49 8.10 20.97
CA LYS A 67 -6.22 9.35 20.65
C LYS A 67 -5.91 9.77 19.22
N ARG A 68 -6.83 9.56 18.29
CA ARG A 68 -6.66 9.99 16.88
C ARG A 68 -7.92 10.59 16.30
N ASN A 69 -7.75 11.52 15.36
CA ASN A 69 -8.82 11.99 14.49
C ASN A 69 -9.09 10.92 13.42
N SER A 70 -10.33 10.87 12.94
CA SER A 70 -10.74 9.91 11.92
C SER A 70 -10.88 10.57 10.56
N THR A 71 -10.37 9.92 9.51
CA THR A 71 -10.47 10.40 8.12
C THR A 71 -11.15 9.33 7.26
N ALA A 72 -12.22 9.71 6.57
CA ALA A 72 -13.00 8.81 5.71
C ALA A 72 -12.30 8.45 4.40
N MET A 73 -11.51 9.38 3.85
CA MET A 73 -10.90 9.31 2.51
C MET A 73 -11.93 8.95 1.43
N PRO A 74 -12.85 9.89 1.08
CA PRO A 74 -13.92 9.64 0.12
C PRO A 74 -13.44 9.61 -1.34
N ALA A 75 -12.16 9.86 -1.60
CA ALA A 75 -11.55 9.80 -2.91
C ALA A 75 -10.05 9.51 -2.79
N HIS A 76 -9.49 8.89 -3.83
CA HIS A 76 -8.09 8.44 -3.86
C HIS A 76 -7.27 9.03 -5.02
N PRO A 77 -7.31 10.35 -5.30
CA PRO A 77 -6.41 10.93 -6.28
C PRO A 77 -4.95 10.81 -5.82
N LEU A 78 -4.03 10.74 -6.79
CA LEU A 78 -2.64 11.09 -6.54
C LEU A 78 -2.56 12.59 -6.27
N VAL A 79 -2.14 12.96 -5.07
CA VAL A 79 -1.92 14.35 -4.69
C VAL A 79 -0.44 14.53 -4.41
N PHE A 80 0.17 15.56 -4.99
CA PHE A 80 1.58 15.89 -4.79
C PHE A 80 1.73 17.37 -4.49
N GLU A 81 1.82 17.70 -3.21
CA GLU A 81 1.94 19.06 -2.69
C GLU A 81 3.15 19.15 -1.74
N ASN A 82 3.59 20.37 -1.45
CA ASN A 82 4.83 20.63 -0.69
C ASN A 82 4.93 19.88 0.65
N GLN A 83 3.81 19.65 1.35
CA GLN A 83 3.76 18.95 2.63
C GLN A 83 2.69 17.85 2.66
N TYR A 84 2.24 17.39 1.49
CA TYR A 84 1.21 16.38 1.41
C TYR A 84 1.35 15.54 0.13
N LEU A 85 1.60 14.26 0.34
CA LEU A 85 1.60 13.23 -0.69
C LEU A 85 0.49 12.24 -0.36
N GLN A 86 -0.46 12.06 -1.28
CA GLN A 86 -1.45 10.98 -1.19
C GLN A 86 -1.21 9.98 -2.31
N LEU A 87 -1.02 8.71 -1.94
CA LEU A 87 -0.89 7.59 -2.86
C LEU A 87 -1.70 6.43 -2.30
N SER A 88 -2.61 5.90 -3.11
CA SER A 88 -3.47 4.79 -2.74
C SER A 88 -3.29 3.64 -3.72
N SER A 89 -3.43 2.41 -3.25
CA SER A 89 -3.48 1.21 -4.08
C SER A 89 -4.74 0.42 -3.75
N ALA A 90 -5.41 -0.11 -4.77
CA ALA A 90 -6.42 -1.14 -4.57
C ALA A 90 -5.78 -2.39 -3.97
N LEU A 91 -6.57 -3.11 -3.16
CA LEU A 91 -6.21 -4.38 -2.54
C LEU A 91 -7.38 -5.35 -2.72
N PRO A 92 -7.13 -6.66 -2.72
CA PRO A 92 -8.20 -7.65 -2.72
C PRO A 92 -8.99 -7.63 -1.40
N GLU A 93 -10.24 -8.08 -1.43
CA GLU A 93 -11.00 -8.39 -0.21
C GLU A 93 -10.20 -9.34 0.70
N ASP A 94 -10.24 -9.10 2.02
CA ASP A 94 -9.51 -9.88 3.03
C ASP A 94 -7.99 -9.98 2.75
N ALA A 95 -7.37 -8.91 2.23
CA ALA A 95 -5.94 -8.87 1.94
C ALA A 95 -5.07 -9.33 3.15
N ASN A 96 -4.05 -10.15 2.90
CA ASN A 96 -3.10 -10.54 3.94
C ASN A 96 -1.89 -9.61 3.93
N ILE A 97 -1.99 -8.52 4.68
CA ILE A 97 -0.94 -7.52 4.83
C ILE A 97 -0.16 -7.75 6.14
N TYR A 98 1.17 -7.65 6.04
CA TYR A 98 2.11 -7.78 7.17
C TYR A 98 3.17 -6.68 7.09
N GLY A 99 3.78 -6.33 8.22
CA GLY A 99 4.79 -5.26 8.29
C GLY A 99 4.19 -3.94 8.76
N LEU A 100 4.60 -2.84 8.14
CA LEU A 100 4.28 -1.46 8.57
C LEU A 100 4.72 -1.19 10.03
N GLY A 101 5.94 -1.59 10.36
CA GLY A 101 6.49 -1.45 11.71
C GLY A 101 7.01 -0.03 12.03
N GLU A 102 7.11 0.37 13.28
CA GLU A 102 6.93 -0.41 14.51
C GLU A 102 5.57 -0.17 15.18
N TYR A 103 4.91 -1.24 15.62
CA TYR A 103 3.69 -1.20 16.44
C TYR A 103 3.55 -2.50 17.26
N VAL A 104 2.64 -2.49 18.24
CA VAL A 104 2.21 -3.67 19.00
C VAL A 104 0.79 -4.03 18.59
N GLY A 105 0.58 -5.25 18.11
CA GLY A 105 -0.72 -5.75 17.66
C GLY A 105 -0.62 -7.13 16.99
N SER A 106 -1.64 -7.51 16.23
CA SER A 106 -1.67 -8.78 15.48
C SER A 106 -0.65 -8.79 14.36
N PHE A 107 0.00 -9.94 14.11
CA PHE A 107 1.02 -10.06 13.05
C PHE A 107 0.46 -9.73 11.66
N ARG A 108 -0.72 -10.27 11.33
CA ARG A 108 -1.54 -9.85 10.18
C ARG A 108 -2.24 -8.56 10.54
N ARG A 109 -2.13 -7.52 9.70
CA ARG A 109 -2.88 -6.27 9.88
C ARG A 109 -4.37 -6.52 9.67
N ASP A 110 -5.21 -5.74 10.37
CA ASP A 110 -6.66 -5.77 10.14
C ASP A 110 -6.91 -5.22 8.72
N PRO A 111 -7.41 -6.06 7.78
CA PRO A 111 -7.63 -5.64 6.39
C PRO A 111 -8.79 -4.66 6.26
N ASP A 112 -9.66 -4.55 7.26
CA ASP A 112 -10.83 -3.68 7.21
C ASP A 112 -10.52 -2.30 7.79
N GLU A 113 -9.66 -2.26 8.81
CA GLU A 113 -9.49 -1.07 9.62
C GLU A 113 -8.13 -0.98 10.33
N THR A 114 -7.08 -0.70 9.54
CA THR A 114 -5.75 -0.39 10.08
C THR A 114 -5.38 1.07 9.79
N LEU A 115 -4.89 1.77 10.81
CA LEU A 115 -4.20 3.05 10.66
C LEU A 115 -2.86 2.94 11.38
N GLN A 116 -1.77 3.05 10.63
CA GLN A 116 -0.41 3.03 11.12
C GLN A 116 0.24 4.41 10.94
N PRO A 117 0.43 5.17 12.03
CA PRO A 117 1.26 6.36 12.00
C PRO A 117 2.74 5.98 11.90
N PHE A 118 3.49 6.80 11.19
CA PHE A 118 4.94 6.71 11.06
C PHE A 118 5.56 8.03 11.47
N PHE A 119 5.93 8.08 12.74
CA PHE A 119 6.68 9.16 13.35
C PHE A 119 7.34 8.57 14.59
N THR A 120 8.66 8.65 14.72
CA THR A 120 9.31 7.98 15.85
C THR A 120 8.90 8.64 17.17
N LEU A 121 8.50 7.81 18.12
CA LEU A 121 7.92 8.22 19.38
C LEU A 121 8.54 7.41 20.52
N ASP A 122 8.90 8.10 21.60
CA ASP A 122 9.27 7.44 22.86
C ASP A 122 8.00 6.96 23.58
N ALA A 123 7.54 5.76 23.21
CA ALA A 123 6.38 5.11 23.82
C ALA A 123 6.64 3.62 24.00
N GLY A 124 6.60 3.17 25.26
CA GLY A 124 7.05 1.83 25.66
C GLY A 124 6.37 0.67 24.92
N THR A 125 5.04 0.60 24.96
CA THR A 125 4.29 -0.51 24.36
C THR A 125 2.82 -0.13 24.06
N PRO A 126 2.54 1.03 23.44
CA PRO A 126 1.17 1.35 23.06
C PRO A 126 0.67 0.38 21.99
N VAL A 127 -0.56 -0.11 22.14
CA VAL A 127 -1.24 -0.97 21.16
C VAL A 127 -1.79 -0.12 20.02
N ASP A 128 -1.55 -0.54 18.77
CA ASP A 128 -2.02 0.14 17.55
C ASP A 128 -1.59 1.62 17.42
N SER A 129 -0.37 1.92 17.87
CA SER A 129 0.26 3.25 17.78
C SER A 129 1.67 3.14 17.22
N ASN A 130 2.20 4.25 16.71
CA ASN A 130 3.62 4.41 16.41
C ASN A 130 4.51 4.26 17.66
N GLN A 131 5.74 3.80 17.45
CA GLN A 131 6.76 3.61 18.47
C GLN A 131 8.12 4.14 17.97
N TYR A 132 9.21 3.49 18.36
CA TYR A 132 10.59 3.93 18.14
C TYR A 132 11.05 3.80 16.69
N GLY A 133 10.55 2.79 15.98
CA GLY A 133 10.96 2.41 14.62
C GLY A 133 10.15 3.04 13.50
N TYR A 134 10.75 3.04 12.30
CA TYR A 134 10.17 3.58 11.07
C TYR A 134 10.48 2.62 9.90
N HIS A 135 9.54 1.72 9.58
CA HIS A 135 9.71 0.68 8.57
C HIS A 135 8.52 0.67 7.58
N PRO A 136 8.51 1.59 6.58
CA PRO A 136 7.43 1.79 5.62
C PRO A 136 7.43 0.72 4.53
N VAL A 137 7.41 -0.55 4.96
CA VAL A 137 7.41 -1.73 4.12
C VAL A 137 6.25 -2.62 4.56
N TYR A 138 5.48 -3.10 3.59
CA TYR A 138 4.54 -4.17 3.82
C TYR A 138 4.80 -5.34 2.87
N THR A 139 4.45 -6.52 3.34
CA THR A 139 4.39 -7.74 2.53
C THR A 139 2.93 -8.11 2.37
N GLU A 140 2.53 -8.45 1.16
CA GLU A 140 1.20 -8.98 0.86
C GLU A 140 1.32 -10.40 0.33
N ALA A 141 0.51 -11.30 0.88
CA ALA A 141 0.40 -12.67 0.44
C ALA A 141 -1.02 -12.96 -0.05
N ARG A 142 -1.15 -13.55 -1.23
CA ARG A 142 -2.44 -13.95 -1.79
C ARG A 142 -2.38 -15.35 -2.35
N GLN A 143 -3.48 -16.09 -2.23
CA GLN A 143 -3.63 -17.37 -2.90
C GLN A 143 -4.03 -17.13 -4.35
N GLY A 144 -3.22 -17.59 -5.29
CA GLY A 144 -3.54 -17.57 -6.72
C GLY A 144 -4.59 -18.62 -7.08
N ALA A 145 -5.21 -18.45 -8.25
CA ALA A 145 -6.19 -19.41 -8.78
C ALA A 145 -5.61 -20.83 -8.99
N ASP A 146 -4.29 -20.95 -9.10
CA ASP A 146 -3.57 -22.23 -9.17
C ASP A 146 -3.33 -22.88 -7.80
N GLY A 147 -3.87 -22.29 -6.72
CA GLY A 147 -3.76 -22.76 -5.35
C GLY A 147 -2.45 -22.40 -4.66
N LYS A 148 -1.49 -21.77 -5.35
CA LYS A 148 -0.21 -21.37 -4.76
C LYS A 148 -0.32 -20.04 -4.02
N VAL A 149 0.53 -19.85 -3.02
CA VAL A 149 0.67 -18.55 -2.37
C VAL A 149 1.72 -17.75 -3.11
N ASN A 150 1.32 -16.57 -3.58
CA ASN A 150 2.21 -15.61 -4.20
C ASN A 150 2.37 -14.41 -3.27
N THR A 151 3.61 -13.97 -3.09
CA THR A 151 3.95 -12.91 -2.16
C THR A 151 4.67 -11.78 -2.89
N HIS A 152 4.42 -10.54 -2.49
CA HIS A 152 5.21 -9.40 -2.91
C HIS A 152 5.42 -8.43 -1.74
N ALA A 153 6.38 -7.52 -1.87
CA ALA A 153 6.61 -6.47 -0.88
C ALA A 153 6.60 -5.11 -1.56
N VAL A 154 6.06 -4.13 -0.86
CA VAL A 154 6.06 -2.72 -1.27
C VAL A 154 6.76 -1.92 -0.21
N TYR A 155 7.73 -1.12 -0.64
CA TYR A 155 8.53 -0.26 0.22
C TYR A 155 8.47 1.16 -0.30
N LEU A 156 8.15 2.11 0.59
CA LEU A 156 8.21 3.53 0.29
C LEU A 156 9.44 4.13 0.95
N GLN A 157 10.44 4.50 0.16
CA GLN A 157 11.62 5.19 0.65
C GLN A 157 11.28 6.65 0.98
N ASN A 158 10.83 6.90 2.21
CA ASN A 158 10.44 8.20 2.73
C ASN A 158 10.79 8.27 4.23
N THR A 159 11.14 9.45 4.75
CA THR A 159 11.45 9.68 6.19
C THR A 159 10.64 10.83 6.82
N ALA A 160 9.74 11.45 6.07
CA ALA A 160 8.78 12.42 6.60
C ALA A 160 7.71 11.71 7.44
N GLY A 161 6.99 12.45 8.27
CA GLY A 161 5.82 11.88 8.95
C GLY A 161 4.77 11.42 7.93
N MET A 162 4.24 10.22 8.11
CA MET A 162 3.17 9.68 7.25
C MET A 162 2.18 8.83 8.04
N ASP A 163 0.97 8.70 7.51
CA ASP A 163 -0.04 7.77 8.01
C ASP A 163 -0.39 6.79 6.89
N VAL A 164 -0.39 5.49 7.20
CA VAL A 164 -0.87 4.45 6.28
C VAL A 164 -2.24 3.98 6.73
N LEU A 165 -3.23 4.15 5.86
CA LEU A 165 -4.59 3.68 6.06
C LEU A 165 -4.79 2.42 5.22
N LEU A 166 -5.15 1.31 5.87
CA LEU A 166 -5.56 0.07 5.23
C LEU A 166 -7.06 -0.14 5.55
N ARG A 167 -7.83 -0.33 4.47
CA ARG A 167 -9.28 -0.51 4.47
C ARG A 167 -9.63 -1.69 3.58
N ARG A 168 -10.85 -2.21 3.76
CA ARG A 168 -11.35 -3.37 3.01
C ARG A 168 -11.14 -3.20 1.49
N GLY A 169 -10.69 -4.28 0.85
CA GLY A 169 -10.50 -4.35 -0.60
C GLY A 169 -11.78 -4.70 -1.36
N LEU A 170 -11.64 -4.96 -2.67
CA LEU A 170 -12.68 -5.53 -3.55
C LEU A 170 -12.35 -6.94 -4.01
#